data_AF-A0A1A8EEE1-F1
#
_entry.id   AF-A0A1A8EEE1-F1
#
_cell.length_a   1.000
_cell.length_b   1.000
_cell.length_c   1.000
_cell.angle_alpha   90.00
_cell.angle_beta   90.00
_cell.angle_gamma   90.00
#
_symmetry.space_group_name_H-M   'P 1'
#
loop_
_entity.id
_entity.type
_entity.pdbx_description
1 polymer ?
#
loop_
_entity_poly.entity_id
_entity_poly.type
_entity_poly.pdbx_seq_one_letter_code
_entity_poly.pdbx_strand_id
1 'polypeptide(L)'
;QKSDPAMLNHPAIRRFLESPSRSSSPLNQDSETPSLVPSESESLSQQGEGSDRNGEGAWREDWSKQERRPGRNTGKDTFGVPSSVEEEQRVTYHTTGDEASRLYVKKTIVVGNVSRYIPPDKREENDQSTHKWMVYVRGSRREPSIDHFVKKVWFFLHPSYKPNDLVEVSEPPFHLTRRGWGEFPVRIQIHFKDSRNKRIDIIHQLKLDRTYTGLQTLGA
;
A
#
# COMPACT_ATOMS: atom_id res chain seq x y z
N GLN A 1 -44.64 -10.17 -27.01
CA GLN A 1 -43.97 -8.87 -26.78
C GLN A 1 -42.65 -8.92 -27.53
N LYS A 2 -42.51 -8.11 -28.58
CA LYS A 2 -41.45 -8.21 -29.60
C LYS A 2 -40.09 -7.86 -28.98
N SER A 3 -39.10 -8.73 -29.19
CA SER A 3 -37.69 -8.50 -28.86
C SER A 3 -37.05 -7.53 -29.85
N ASP A 4 -36.36 -6.53 -29.32
CA ASP A 4 -35.70 -5.46 -30.05
C ASP A 4 -34.40 -5.97 -30.72
N PRO A 5 -34.20 -5.81 -32.04
CA PRO A 5 -33.07 -6.40 -32.77
C PRO A 5 -31.71 -5.68 -32.56
N ALA A 6 -31.60 -4.71 -31.65
CA ALA A 6 -30.37 -3.95 -31.46
C ALA A 6 -29.30 -4.60 -30.52
N MET A 7 -29.59 -5.73 -29.89
CA MET A 7 -28.68 -6.38 -28.90
C MET A 7 -27.54 -7.23 -29.51
N LEU A 8 -27.41 -7.29 -30.84
CA LEU A 8 -26.45 -8.17 -31.54
C LEU A 8 -25.35 -7.42 -32.32
N ASN A 9 -24.97 -6.21 -31.90
CA ASN A 9 -23.89 -5.45 -32.52
C ASN A 9 -22.71 -5.16 -31.56
N HIS A 10 -22.32 -6.14 -30.73
CA HIS A 10 -21.11 -6.04 -29.92
C HIS A 10 -19.92 -6.77 -30.58
N PRO A 11 -18.75 -6.12 -30.75
CA PRO A 11 -17.62 -6.68 -31.51
C PRO A 11 -17.00 -7.95 -30.89
N ALA A 12 -17.22 -8.22 -29.60
CA ALA A 12 -16.71 -9.43 -28.93
C ALA A 12 -17.54 -10.71 -29.18
N ILE A 13 -18.82 -10.57 -29.57
CA ILE A 13 -19.71 -11.73 -29.82
C ILE A 13 -19.54 -12.23 -31.28
N ARG A 14 -19.15 -11.35 -32.21
CA ARG A 14 -18.93 -11.70 -33.62
C ARG A 14 -17.77 -12.67 -33.85
N ARG A 15 -16.87 -12.86 -32.88
CA ARG A 15 -15.75 -13.79 -32.99
C ARG A 15 -16.08 -15.26 -32.68
N PHE A 16 -17.33 -15.57 -32.35
CA PHE A 16 -17.75 -16.95 -32.04
C PHE A 16 -18.63 -17.60 -33.14
N LEU A 17 -18.95 -16.90 -34.23
CA LEU A 17 -19.83 -17.41 -35.31
C LEU A 17 -19.16 -17.57 -36.68
N GLU A 18 -17.90 -17.19 -36.85
CA GLU A 18 -17.12 -17.53 -38.06
C GLU A 18 -16.13 -18.66 -37.75
N SER A 19 -16.64 -19.89 -37.88
CA SER A 19 -15.81 -21.10 -37.97
C SER A 19 -15.11 -21.13 -39.33
N PRO A 20 -13.78 -21.26 -39.41
CA PRO A 20 -13.13 -21.73 -40.61
C PRO A 20 -13.05 -23.26 -40.56
N SER A 21 -13.87 -23.92 -41.38
CA SER A 21 -13.65 -25.29 -41.81
C SER A 21 -12.30 -25.39 -42.54
N ARG A 22 -11.41 -26.29 -42.10
CA ARG A 22 -10.33 -27.00 -42.85
C ARG A 22 -9.43 -27.72 -41.83
N SER A 23 -9.60 -29.03 -41.63
CA SER A 23 -9.05 -30.16 -42.42
C SER A 23 -7.70 -30.68 -41.89
N SER A 24 -7.77 -31.91 -41.38
CA SER A 24 -6.82 -33.04 -41.53
C SER A 24 -5.38 -32.96 -41.00
N SER A 25 -5.08 -33.95 -40.14
CA SER A 25 -3.82 -34.40 -39.52
C SER A 25 -2.66 -34.70 -40.47
N PRO A 26 -1.43 -34.85 -39.92
CA PRO A 26 -0.72 -36.15 -39.95
C PRO A 26 -0.04 -36.45 -38.59
N LEU A 27 -0.08 -37.66 -38.03
CA LEU A 27 0.53 -38.96 -38.38
C LEU A 27 1.73 -39.25 -37.45
N ASN A 28 1.67 -40.43 -36.84
CA ASN A 28 2.53 -41.01 -35.82
C ASN A 28 4.03 -41.00 -36.15
N GLN A 29 4.85 -40.88 -35.10
CA GLN A 29 6.11 -41.61 -35.02
C GLN A 29 6.18 -42.35 -33.68
N ASP A 30 6.20 -43.67 -33.80
CA ASP A 30 6.52 -44.64 -32.78
C ASP A 30 7.99 -44.50 -32.32
N SER A 31 8.25 -44.73 -31.03
CA SER A 31 9.58 -45.04 -30.54
C SER A 31 9.45 -45.95 -29.31
N GLU A 32 9.81 -47.22 -29.50
CA GLU A 32 9.87 -48.24 -28.46
C GLU A 32 11.24 -48.25 -27.75
N THR A 33 11.20 -48.07 -26.41
CA THR A 33 11.93 -48.83 -25.35
C THR A 33 13.49 -48.85 -25.31
N PRO A 34 14.13 -49.50 -24.31
CA PRO A 34 14.32 -49.05 -22.92
C PRO A 34 15.81 -49.17 -22.46
N SER A 35 16.16 -48.75 -21.23
CA SER A 35 17.04 -49.53 -20.31
C SER A 35 17.52 -48.78 -19.05
N LEU A 36 17.39 -49.50 -17.92
CA LEU A 36 18.36 -49.72 -16.84
C LEU A 36 18.78 -48.57 -15.88
N VAL A 37 18.20 -48.68 -14.68
CA VAL A 37 18.75 -48.43 -13.32
C VAL A 37 20.16 -49.05 -13.13
N PRO A 38 21.02 -48.60 -12.17
CA PRO A 38 20.69 -48.55 -10.73
C PRO A 38 21.31 -47.43 -9.87
N SER A 39 20.79 -47.36 -8.63
CA SER A 39 21.37 -47.00 -7.31
C SER A 39 22.57 -46.04 -7.25
N GLU A 40 22.60 -45.06 -6.34
CA GLU A 40 23.12 -45.26 -4.99
C GLU A 40 22.58 -44.24 -3.96
N SER A 41 22.44 -44.75 -2.74
CA SER A 41 22.07 -44.07 -1.51
C SER A 41 23.33 -43.84 -0.67
N GLU A 42 23.61 -42.64 -0.18
CA GLU A 42 24.48 -42.44 0.98
C GLU A 42 24.07 -41.25 1.85
N SER A 43 24.45 -41.35 3.11
CA SER A 43 23.85 -40.72 4.28
C SER A 43 24.80 -39.70 4.94
N LEU A 44 24.23 -38.87 5.81
CA LEU A 44 24.77 -38.46 7.13
C LEU A 44 26.15 -37.76 7.24
N SER A 45 26.10 -36.53 7.79
CA SER A 45 26.59 -36.18 9.15
C SER A 45 27.60 -35.02 9.32
N GLN A 46 27.54 -34.47 10.54
CA GLN A 46 28.53 -33.72 11.33
C GLN A 46 28.62 -32.19 11.11
N GLN A 47 28.21 -31.35 12.07
CA GLN A 47 28.80 -31.05 13.39
C GLN A 47 30.29 -30.68 13.33
N GLY A 48 30.60 -29.49 13.86
CA GLY A 48 31.96 -29.01 14.12
C GLY A 48 31.90 -27.73 14.95
N GLU A 49 31.98 -27.88 16.27
CA GLU A 49 32.38 -26.84 17.23
C GLU A 49 33.87 -26.52 17.08
N GLY A 50 34.31 -25.32 17.51
CA GLY A 50 35.73 -24.99 17.63
C GLY A 50 36.04 -23.50 17.79
N SER A 51 36.17 -23.08 19.05
CA SER A 51 36.66 -21.81 19.62
C SER A 51 38.08 -21.38 19.17
N ASP A 52 38.37 -20.07 19.05
CA ASP A 52 38.94 -19.20 20.12
C ASP A 52 39.84 -18.04 19.64
N ARG A 53 39.82 -16.93 20.42
CA ARG A 53 40.76 -15.78 20.56
C ARG A 53 40.69 -14.61 19.55
N ASN A 54 40.30 -13.38 19.93
CA ASN A 54 40.76 -12.38 20.93
C ASN A 54 41.60 -11.27 20.25
N GLY A 55 41.19 -10.00 20.44
CA GLY A 55 41.81 -8.83 19.81
C GLY A 55 41.06 -7.54 20.13
N GLU A 56 41.23 -7.07 21.36
CA GLU A 56 40.74 -5.81 21.92
C GLU A 56 41.39 -4.57 21.28
N GLY A 57 40.70 -3.42 21.36
CA GLY A 57 41.20 -2.12 20.93
C GLY A 57 40.28 -0.98 21.36
N ALA A 58 40.14 -0.80 22.67
CA ALA A 58 39.44 0.31 23.31
C ALA A 58 40.30 1.59 23.30
N TRP A 59 39.70 2.72 22.95
CA TRP A 59 40.25 4.05 23.23
C TRP A 59 39.31 4.79 24.19
N ARG A 60 39.79 4.94 25.42
CA ARG A 60 39.31 5.86 26.47
C ARG A 60 40.53 6.60 27.01
N GLU A 61 40.24 7.63 27.81
CA GLU A 61 41.14 8.56 28.53
C GLU A 61 41.36 9.87 27.78
N ASP A 62 41.39 11.04 28.40
CA ASP A 62 41.09 11.56 29.75
C ASP A 62 41.04 13.10 29.56
N TRP A 63 40.66 13.87 30.57
CA TRP A 63 41.14 15.24 30.90
C TRP A 63 40.11 15.91 31.83
N SER A 64 40.18 15.46 33.08
CA SER A 64 40.17 16.22 34.34
C SER A 64 39.94 17.76 34.33
N LYS A 65 38.94 18.16 35.15
CA LYS A 65 38.84 19.30 36.10
C LYS A 65 39.74 20.54 35.93
N GLN A 66 39.12 21.74 35.92
CA GLN A 66 39.53 22.83 36.83
C GLN A 66 38.42 23.89 37.11
N GLU A 67 38.27 24.23 38.40
CA GLU A 67 37.43 25.28 38.98
C GLU A 67 38.07 26.70 38.92
N ARG A 68 37.19 27.70 38.86
CA ARG A 68 37.18 29.03 39.55
C ARG A 68 38.47 29.89 39.58
N ARG A 69 38.37 31.13 39.07
CA ARG A 69 38.37 32.39 39.87
C ARG A 69 38.16 33.68 39.03
N PRO A 70 37.69 34.79 39.66
CA PRO A 70 37.27 36.04 39.01
C PRO A 70 38.39 37.10 38.99
N GLY A 71 38.46 37.88 37.92
CA GLY A 71 39.35 39.04 37.76
C GLY A 71 38.56 40.33 37.63
N ARG A 72 38.76 41.24 38.57
CA ARG A 72 38.12 42.55 38.75
C ARG A 72 39.05 43.66 38.23
N ASN A 73 38.46 44.82 37.87
CA ASN A 73 39.01 46.19 37.79
C ASN A 73 39.51 46.65 36.39
N THR A 74 39.40 47.90 35.89
CA THR A 74 39.03 49.24 36.41
C THR A 74 38.59 50.12 35.23
N GLY A 75 37.57 50.97 35.40
CA GLY A 75 37.25 52.04 34.46
C GLY A 75 36.24 52.99 35.09
N LYS A 76 36.76 54.06 35.68
CA LYS A 76 36.09 54.97 36.61
C LYS A 76 35.68 56.26 35.87
N ASP A 77 34.40 56.57 35.99
CA ASP A 77 33.70 57.87 36.05
C ASP A 77 33.91 58.91 34.93
N THR A 78 32.79 59.46 34.40
CA THR A 78 32.43 60.91 34.52
C THR A 78 30.98 61.17 34.05
N PHE A 79 30.11 61.44 35.04
CA PHE A 79 28.97 62.37 35.12
C PHE A 79 28.19 62.88 33.87
N GLY A 80 26.85 62.74 33.91
CA GLY A 80 25.87 63.54 33.17
C GLY A 80 24.41 63.06 33.38
N VAL A 81 23.53 63.93 33.87
CA VAL A 81 22.17 63.74 34.44
C VAL A 81 21.07 63.59 33.35
N PRO A 82 19.84 63.09 33.65
CA PRO A 82 18.97 62.38 32.71
C PRO A 82 18.01 63.30 31.94
N SER A 83 17.52 62.83 30.79
CA SER A 83 16.33 63.40 30.16
C SER A 83 15.41 62.28 29.67
N SER A 84 14.25 62.28 30.30
CA SER A 84 13.01 61.57 29.98
C SER A 84 12.48 61.94 28.61
N VAL A 85 12.30 60.97 27.72
CA VAL A 85 11.14 60.91 26.83
C VAL A 85 10.77 59.45 26.62
N GLU A 86 9.50 59.21 26.83
CA GLU A 86 8.76 57.97 26.65
C GLU A 86 8.97 57.42 25.23
N GLU A 87 9.34 56.15 25.15
CA GLU A 87 8.88 55.28 24.08
C GLU A 87 9.00 53.85 24.62
N GLU A 88 7.98 53.45 25.39
CA GLU A 88 7.64 52.04 25.52
C GLU A 88 7.34 51.53 24.11
N GLN A 89 8.38 51.12 23.37
CA GLN A 89 8.23 50.02 22.43
C GLN A 89 7.91 48.80 23.29
N ARG A 90 6.62 48.69 23.66
CA ARG A 90 5.97 47.42 23.90
C ARG A 90 6.35 46.58 22.69
N VAL A 91 7.34 45.71 22.85
CA VAL A 91 7.47 44.52 22.03
C VAL A 91 6.21 43.73 22.35
N THR A 92 5.12 44.08 21.67
CA THR A 92 3.98 43.22 21.55
C THR A 92 4.51 42.01 20.81
N TYR A 93 4.82 40.96 21.56
CA TYR A 93 4.70 39.62 21.06
C TYR A 93 3.24 39.45 20.65
N HIS A 94 2.90 39.95 19.46
CA HIS A 94 1.77 39.45 18.72
C HIS A 94 2.16 38.03 18.34
N THR A 95 2.01 37.10 19.29
CA THR A 95 1.89 35.67 18.98
C THR A 95 0.50 35.47 18.37
N THR A 96 0.18 36.22 17.32
CA THR A 96 -0.93 35.97 16.41
C THR A 96 -0.32 35.32 15.18
N GLY A 97 0.23 34.15 15.42
CA GLY A 97 0.67 33.25 14.40
C GLY A 97 0.33 31.88 14.91
N ASP A 98 -0.79 31.34 14.45
CA ASP A 98 -0.91 29.90 14.23
C ASP A 98 0.15 29.51 13.18
N GLU A 99 1.44 29.71 13.51
CA GLU A 99 2.59 29.24 12.76
C GLU A 99 2.64 27.74 13.02
N ALA A 100 1.64 27.05 12.46
CA ALA A 100 1.63 25.61 12.37
C ALA A 100 2.95 25.23 11.72
N SER A 101 3.83 24.64 12.54
CA SER A 101 5.14 24.19 12.11
C SER A 101 5.01 23.47 10.77
N ARG A 102 5.75 23.92 9.74
CA ARG A 102 5.73 23.34 8.39
C ARG A 102 6.33 21.93 8.32
N LEU A 103 6.54 21.29 9.47
CA LEU A 103 7.03 19.93 9.61
C LEU A 103 5.94 18.94 9.17
N TYR A 104 6.31 18.02 8.30
CA TYR A 104 5.46 16.92 7.86
C TYR A 104 6.26 15.61 7.85
N VAL A 105 5.58 14.51 8.11
CA VAL A 105 6.15 13.16 7.98
C VAL A 105 5.50 12.48 6.78
N LYS A 106 6.32 11.99 5.84
CA LYS A 106 5.83 11.20 4.71
C LYS A 106 5.57 9.76 5.15
N LYS A 107 4.42 9.22 4.77
CA LYS A 107 4.01 7.83 5.03
C LYS A 107 3.59 7.18 3.73
N THR A 108 3.94 5.90 3.56
CA THR A 108 3.60 5.15 2.35
C THR A 108 2.29 4.41 2.53
N ILE A 109 1.33 4.66 1.64
CA ILE A 109 0.07 3.92 1.54
C ILE A 109 0.08 3.08 0.27
N VAL A 110 -0.29 1.82 0.40
CA VAL A 110 -0.44 0.88 -0.71
C VAL A 110 -1.91 0.56 -0.86
N VAL A 111 -2.44 0.84 -2.05
CA VAL A 111 -3.74 0.32 -2.49
C VAL A 111 -3.47 -0.84 -3.43
N GLY A 112 -4.22 -1.91 -3.27
CA GLY A 112 -4.16 -3.02 -4.21
C GLY A 112 -5.40 -3.87 -4.15
N ASN A 113 -5.43 -4.91 -4.99
CA ASN A 113 -6.53 -5.86 -4.99
C ASN A 113 -6.07 -7.30 -5.22
N VAL A 114 -6.85 -8.22 -4.68
CA VAL A 114 -6.80 -9.64 -5.02
C VAL A 114 -8.13 -10.06 -5.62
N SER A 115 -8.14 -11.15 -6.37
CA SER A 115 -9.39 -11.72 -6.86
C SER A 115 -9.28 -13.20 -7.10
N ARG A 116 -10.43 -13.86 -7.20
CA ARG A 116 -10.54 -15.27 -7.57
C ARG A 116 -11.69 -15.46 -8.52
N TYR A 117 -11.48 -16.31 -9.52
CA TYR A 117 -12.56 -16.76 -10.38
C TYR A 117 -13.59 -17.58 -9.58
N ILE A 118 -14.87 -17.40 -9.90
CA ILE A 118 -15.97 -18.20 -9.38
C ILE A 118 -16.42 -19.12 -10.53
N PRO A 119 -16.19 -20.44 -10.44
CA PRO A 119 -16.68 -21.39 -11.43
C PRO A 119 -18.21 -21.33 -11.59
N PRO A 120 -18.77 -21.58 -12.79
CA PRO A 120 -20.21 -21.51 -13.04
C PRO A 120 -21.06 -22.37 -12.07
N ASP A 121 -20.55 -23.54 -11.66
CA ASP A 121 -21.18 -24.44 -10.67
C ASP A 121 -21.31 -23.83 -9.27
N LYS A 122 -20.53 -22.78 -8.98
CA LYS A 122 -20.56 -22.06 -7.69
C LYS A 122 -21.24 -20.70 -7.80
N ARG A 123 -21.86 -20.38 -8.94
CA ARG A 123 -22.63 -19.16 -9.13
C ARG A 123 -24.11 -19.44 -8.88
N GLU A 124 -24.79 -18.44 -8.36
CA GLU A 124 -26.25 -18.43 -8.37
C GLU A 124 -26.72 -18.24 -9.81
N GLU A 125 -27.86 -18.84 -10.19
CA GLU A 125 -28.33 -18.93 -11.59
C GLU A 125 -28.46 -17.57 -12.29
N ASN A 126 -28.74 -16.51 -11.52
CA ASN A 126 -28.88 -15.14 -12.03
C ASN A 126 -27.65 -14.24 -11.75
N ASP A 127 -26.60 -14.76 -11.12
CA ASP A 127 -25.41 -13.99 -10.77
C ASP A 127 -24.44 -13.93 -11.96
N GLN A 128 -24.43 -12.79 -12.63
CA GLN A 128 -23.49 -12.49 -13.71
C GLN A 128 -22.04 -12.31 -13.21
N SER A 129 -21.81 -12.32 -11.89
CA SER A 129 -20.48 -12.13 -11.32
C SER A 129 -19.58 -13.33 -11.58
N THR A 130 -18.52 -13.09 -12.33
CA THR A 130 -17.51 -14.11 -12.65
C THR A 130 -16.42 -14.21 -11.60
N HIS A 131 -16.23 -13.17 -10.78
CA HIS A 131 -15.15 -13.07 -9.81
C HIS A 131 -15.63 -12.61 -8.45
N LYS A 132 -14.92 -13.07 -7.40
CA LYS A 132 -14.91 -12.42 -6.09
C LYS A 132 -13.60 -11.66 -5.98
N TRP A 133 -13.68 -10.36 -5.75
CA TRP A 133 -12.53 -9.48 -5.63
C TRP A 133 -12.52 -8.76 -4.29
N MET A 134 -11.33 -8.37 -3.83
CA MET A 134 -11.14 -7.58 -2.63
C MET A 134 -10.11 -6.50 -2.90
N VAL A 135 -10.50 -5.25 -2.67
CA VAL A 135 -9.59 -4.08 -2.68
C VAL A 135 -9.18 -3.80 -1.24
N TYR A 136 -7.91 -3.52 -1.02
CA TYR A 136 -7.36 -3.19 0.30
C TYR A 136 -6.57 -1.88 0.26
N VAL A 137 -6.61 -1.18 1.39
CA VAL A 137 -5.70 -0.07 1.69
C VAL A 137 -4.87 -0.48 2.90
N ARG A 138 -3.54 -0.41 2.76
CA ARG A 138 -2.61 -0.78 3.82
C ARG A 138 -1.36 0.08 3.81
N GLY A 139 -0.56 -0.03 4.87
CA GLY A 139 0.77 0.58 4.94
C GLY A 139 1.85 -0.27 4.25
N SER A 140 3.06 0.28 4.22
CA SER A 140 4.27 -0.50 3.94
C SER A 140 4.45 -1.61 4.99
N ARG A 141 5.00 -2.77 4.58
CA ARG A 141 5.29 -3.89 5.50
C ARG A 141 6.29 -3.53 6.60
N ARG A 142 7.11 -2.49 6.39
CA ARG A 142 8.18 -2.07 7.32
C ARG A 142 7.76 -0.91 8.24
N GLU A 143 6.60 -0.29 7.99
CA GLU A 143 6.10 0.85 8.75
C GLU A 143 4.97 0.44 9.70
N PRO A 144 4.69 1.22 10.76
CA PRO A 144 3.51 1.02 11.60
C PRO A 144 2.21 0.98 10.78
N SER A 145 1.20 0.30 11.30
CA SER A 145 -0.13 0.24 10.66
C SER A 145 -0.68 1.64 10.38
N ILE A 146 -1.40 1.77 9.27
CA ILE A 146 -2.01 3.03 8.85
C ILE A 146 -3.17 3.47 9.76
N ASP A 147 -3.69 2.57 10.59
CA ASP A 147 -4.76 2.88 11.54
C ASP A 147 -4.41 4.08 12.44
N HIS A 148 -3.14 4.29 12.81
CA HIS A 148 -2.76 5.41 13.68
C HIS A 148 -3.09 6.79 13.09
N PHE A 149 -3.16 6.93 11.77
CA PHE A 149 -3.39 8.22 11.11
C PHE A 149 -4.58 8.22 10.14
N VAL A 150 -5.10 7.06 9.72
CA VAL A 150 -6.30 6.94 8.88
C VAL A 150 -7.53 6.78 9.77
N LYS A 151 -8.53 7.66 9.57
CA LYS A 151 -9.81 7.62 10.29
C LYS A 151 -10.81 6.70 9.61
N LYS A 152 -10.92 6.80 8.30
CA LYS A 152 -11.85 6.01 7.49
C LYS A 152 -11.47 6.04 6.02
N VAL A 153 -11.96 5.07 5.27
CA VAL A 153 -11.77 4.96 3.83
C VAL A 153 -13.13 4.85 3.14
N TRP A 154 -13.31 5.64 2.08
CA TRP A 154 -14.46 5.57 1.20
C TRP A 154 -14.05 4.92 -0.11
N PHE A 155 -14.81 3.92 -0.51
CA PHE A 155 -14.65 3.24 -1.80
C PHE A 155 -15.82 3.64 -2.69
N PHE A 156 -15.50 4.34 -3.77
CA PHE A 156 -16.44 4.66 -4.84
C PHE A 156 -16.27 3.62 -5.94
N LEU A 157 -17.32 2.83 -6.14
CA LEU A 157 -17.42 1.76 -7.11
C LEU A 157 -18.04 2.25 -8.42
N HIS A 158 -18.04 1.38 -9.43
CA HIS A 158 -18.77 1.61 -10.66
C HIS A 158 -20.29 1.71 -10.41
N PRO A 159 -21.04 2.56 -11.13
CA PRO A 159 -22.48 2.76 -10.94
C PRO A 159 -23.34 1.48 -11.03
N SER A 160 -22.82 0.40 -11.61
CA SER A 160 -23.48 -0.92 -11.60
C SER A 160 -23.69 -1.50 -10.19
N TYR A 161 -22.97 -1.00 -9.18
CA TYR A 161 -23.13 -1.40 -7.78
C TYR A 161 -24.20 -0.61 -7.02
N LYS A 162 -24.90 0.34 -7.67
CA LYS A 162 -25.97 1.10 -7.04
C LYS A 162 -27.05 0.18 -6.43
N PRO A 163 -27.61 0.55 -5.27
CA PRO A 163 -27.36 1.78 -4.50
C PRO A 163 -26.12 1.72 -3.60
N ASN A 164 -25.35 0.64 -3.63
CA ASN A 164 -24.21 0.38 -2.75
C ASN A 164 -22.87 0.66 -3.44
N ASP A 165 -22.84 1.65 -4.33
CA ASP A 165 -21.65 2.08 -5.07
C ASP A 165 -20.73 2.99 -4.24
N LEU A 166 -21.20 3.50 -3.10
CA LEU A 166 -20.37 4.16 -2.08
C LEU A 166 -20.33 3.30 -0.82
N VAL A 167 -19.13 2.87 -0.43
CA VAL A 167 -18.93 2.08 0.80
C VAL A 167 -17.94 2.78 1.72
N GLU A 168 -18.37 3.06 2.95
CA GLU A 168 -17.51 3.56 4.03
C GLU A 168 -16.99 2.40 4.87
N VAL A 169 -15.68 2.39 5.11
CA VAL A 169 -15.01 1.49 6.06
C VAL A 169 -14.28 2.36 7.09
N SER A 170 -14.81 2.39 8.32
CA SER A 170 -14.29 3.22 9.41
C SER A 170 -13.23 2.52 10.26
N GLU A 171 -13.15 1.20 10.22
CA GLU A 171 -12.27 0.41 11.08
C GLU A 171 -11.30 -0.45 10.26
N PRO A 172 -10.05 -0.63 10.74
CA PRO A 172 -9.13 -1.56 10.11
C PRO A 172 -9.57 -3.02 10.31
N PRO A 173 -9.29 -3.92 9.36
CA PRO A 173 -8.60 -3.68 8.10
C PRO A 173 -9.48 -2.97 7.07
N PHE A 174 -8.92 -1.97 6.38
CA PHE A 174 -9.61 -1.20 5.34
C PHE A 174 -9.74 -2.00 4.04
N HIS A 175 -10.56 -3.04 4.07
CA HIS A 175 -10.82 -3.96 2.98
C HIS A 175 -12.26 -3.83 2.48
N LEU A 176 -12.44 -3.93 1.17
CA LEU A 176 -13.75 -4.03 0.55
C LEU A 176 -13.79 -5.25 -0.35
N THR A 177 -14.69 -6.20 -0.05
CA THR A 177 -14.91 -7.41 -0.84
C THR A 177 -16.25 -7.35 -1.55
N ARG A 178 -16.27 -7.64 -2.85
CA ARG A 178 -17.49 -7.73 -3.66
C ARG A 178 -17.36 -8.81 -4.73
N ARG A 179 -18.50 -9.20 -5.29
CA ARG A 179 -18.56 -10.00 -6.52
C ARG A 179 -18.71 -9.07 -7.73
N GLY A 180 -18.17 -9.46 -8.88
CA GLY A 180 -18.31 -8.70 -10.11
C GLY A 180 -17.71 -9.42 -11.32
N TRP A 181 -17.89 -8.82 -12.50
CA TRP A 181 -17.48 -9.42 -13.77
C TRP A 181 -16.51 -8.56 -14.58
N GLY A 182 -16.39 -7.27 -14.27
CA GLY A 182 -15.59 -6.31 -15.04
C GLY A 182 -14.51 -5.64 -14.21
N GLU A 183 -13.43 -5.25 -14.89
CA GLU A 183 -12.40 -4.34 -14.39
C GLU A 183 -12.88 -2.89 -14.51
N PHE A 184 -12.65 -2.06 -13.48
CA PHE A 184 -13.01 -0.64 -13.50
C PHE A 184 -12.11 0.17 -12.55
N PRO A 185 -11.98 1.49 -12.75
CA PRO A 185 -11.27 2.35 -11.80
C PRO A 185 -12.09 2.50 -10.52
N VAL A 186 -11.55 2.00 -9.41
CA VAL A 186 -12.08 2.24 -8.07
C VAL A 186 -11.48 3.55 -7.57
N ARG A 187 -12.30 4.50 -7.13
CA ARG A 187 -11.80 5.70 -6.45
C ARG A 187 -11.83 5.46 -4.95
N ILE A 188 -10.66 5.46 -4.33
CA ILE A 188 -10.47 5.30 -2.89
C ILE A 188 -10.19 6.68 -2.31
N GLN A 189 -11.04 7.14 -1.40
CA GLN A 189 -10.82 8.39 -0.67
C GLN A 189 -10.47 8.08 0.80
N ILE A 190 -9.30 8.53 1.22
CA ILE A 190 -8.77 8.28 2.56
C ILE A 190 -8.95 9.53 3.40
N HIS A 191 -9.62 9.39 4.54
CA HIS A 191 -9.80 10.44 5.53
C HIS A 191 -8.86 10.21 6.70
N PHE A 192 -8.14 11.25 7.12
CA PHE A 192 -7.17 11.18 8.22
C PHE A 192 -7.82 11.47 9.57
N LYS A 193 -7.22 10.95 10.65
CA LYS A 193 -7.66 11.23 12.04
C LYS A 193 -7.45 12.70 12.41
N ASP A 194 -6.31 13.25 12.01
CA ASP A 194 -5.99 14.67 12.17
C ASP A 194 -6.69 15.51 11.08
N SER A 195 -7.52 16.46 11.49
CA SER A 195 -8.29 17.34 10.60
C SER A 195 -7.43 18.31 9.79
N ARG A 196 -6.18 18.55 10.20
CA ARG A 196 -5.21 19.37 9.45
C ARG A 196 -4.78 18.67 8.16
N ASN A 197 -4.82 17.34 8.12
CA ASN A 197 -4.51 16.55 6.94
C ASN A 197 -5.74 16.45 6.03
N LYS A 198 -5.67 17.11 4.87
CA LYS A 198 -6.72 17.01 3.84
C LYS A 198 -6.85 15.56 3.36
N ARG A 199 -8.08 15.13 3.12
CA ARG A 199 -8.37 13.82 2.50
C ARG A 199 -7.67 13.67 1.15
N ILE A 200 -7.26 12.46 0.83
CA ILE A 200 -6.61 12.13 -0.45
C ILE A 200 -7.48 11.16 -1.24
N ASP A 201 -7.47 11.32 -2.57
CA ASP A 201 -8.15 10.43 -3.51
C ASP A 201 -7.09 9.64 -4.30
N ILE A 202 -7.25 8.32 -4.37
CA ILE A 202 -6.41 7.40 -5.13
C ILE A 202 -7.32 6.65 -6.11
N ILE A 203 -6.93 6.59 -7.38
CA ILE A 203 -7.64 5.78 -8.39
C ILE A 203 -6.87 4.48 -8.57
N HIS A 204 -7.51 3.35 -8.22
CA HIS A 204 -6.96 2.02 -8.38
C HIS A 204 -7.67 1.31 -9.54
N GLN A 205 -6.92 0.85 -10.54
CA GLN A 205 -7.50 0.06 -11.62
C GLN A 205 -7.70 -1.38 -11.14
N LEU A 206 -8.94 -1.77 -10.85
CA LEU A 206 -9.25 -3.13 -10.41
C LEU A 206 -8.82 -4.14 -11.48
N LYS A 207 -7.97 -5.10 -11.10
CA LYS A 207 -7.54 -6.21 -11.98
C LYS A 207 -8.11 -7.53 -11.52
N LEU A 208 -8.81 -8.22 -12.41
CA LEU A 208 -9.42 -9.52 -12.10
C LEU A 208 -8.49 -10.67 -12.52
N ASP A 209 -8.67 -11.81 -11.87
CA ASP A 209 -7.96 -13.04 -12.15
C ASP A 209 -8.19 -13.47 -13.61
N ARG A 210 -7.12 -13.89 -14.26
CA ARG A 210 -7.15 -14.41 -15.64
C ARG A 210 -6.69 -15.86 -15.72
N THR A 211 -6.32 -16.45 -14.58
CA THR A 211 -5.91 -17.85 -14.52
C THR A 211 -7.11 -18.79 -14.52
N TYR A 212 -8.28 -18.30 -14.08
CA TYR A 212 -9.53 -19.06 -14.02
C TYR A 212 -9.45 -20.35 -13.17
N THR A 213 -8.41 -20.48 -12.35
CA THR A 213 -8.17 -21.64 -11.49
C THR A 213 -9.11 -21.68 -10.28
N GLY A 214 -9.75 -20.56 -9.96
CA GLY A 214 -10.56 -20.38 -8.76
C GLY A 214 -9.73 -20.13 -7.49
N LEU A 215 -8.39 -20.14 -7.62
CA LEU A 215 -7.45 -19.71 -6.59
C LEU A 215 -7.39 -18.18 -6.54
N GLN A 216 -7.03 -17.65 -5.39
CA GLN A 216 -6.86 -16.21 -5.23
C GLN A 216 -5.53 -15.77 -5.83
N THR A 217 -5.59 -14.80 -6.73
CA THR A 217 -4.42 -14.20 -7.37
C THR A 217 -4.30 -12.71 -7.02
N LEU A 218 -3.08 -12.20 -7.06
CA LEU A 218 -2.81 -10.77 -6.92
C LEU A 218 -3.18 -10.07 -8.23
N GLY A 219 -3.97 -8.99 -8.13
CA GLY A 219 -4.36 -8.19 -9.28
C GLY A 219 -3.34 -7.09 -9.57
N ALA A 220 -3.46 -6.00 -8.83
CA ALA A 220 -2.58 -4.83 -8.89
C ALA A 220 -2.37 -4.25 -7.49
#